data_AF-A0A317STV4-F1
#
_entry.id   AF-A0A317STV4-F1
#
_cell.length_a   1.000
_cell.length_b   1.000
_cell.length_c   1.000
_cell.angle_alpha   90.00
_cell.angle_beta   90.00
_cell.angle_gamma   90.00
#
_symmetry.space_group_name_H-M   'P 1'
#
loop_
_entity.id
_entity.type
_entity.pdbx_description
1 polymer ?
#
loop_
_entity_poly.entity_id
_entity_poly.type
_entity_poly.pdbx_seq_one_letter_code
_entity_poly.pdbx_strand_id
1 'polypeptide(L)'
;MSTKGTTGLPETRTRFDDLLAVHQTQSANVHNDGWFLPFHRLLMHAHETLLRTECGYTGGQPYWDEAHEAGQFTQSLVFSADDTGFGGDGVLLDGDLDPIRKCIRDGPFASYRLHNGPGYSNTEHCINRAISNQSSLLSSRGQIDNCLGKPNFQEAWPCIEANPHKGGHAGVGGEMDNPISSPGDPLFYLHHTFLDRVWWQWQEKDLSNRVFDIAGYTTGSEPAGGWVLATLDDELDMKRVIPNERIGDIMDIRGGVLCYEYI
;
A
#
# COMPACT_ATOMS: atom_id res chain seq x y z
N MET A 1 0.32 15.17 -5.94
CA MET A 1 1.70 15.57 -5.58
C MET A 1 2.58 15.67 -6.84
N SER A 2 2.50 16.76 -7.60
CA SER A 2 3.33 16.96 -8.82
C SER A 2 4.56 17.86 -8.59
N THR A 3 4.80 18.28 -7.35
CA THR A 3 6.01 19.01 -6.95
C THR A 3 7.25 18.14 -7.15
N LYS A 4 8.42 18.78 -7.33
CA LYS A 4 9.68 18.10 -7.64
C LYS A 4 10.11 17.14 -6.51
N GLY A 5 10.58 15.94 -6.88
CA GLY A 5 11.18 14.96 -5.97
C GLY A 5 12.40 15.49 -5.22
N THR A 6 12.60 15.04 -3.98
CA THR A 6 13.66 15.53 -3.07
C THR A 6 14.54 14.44 -2.47
N THR A 7 14.17 13.16 -2.61
CA THR A 7 14.92 12.06 -2.00
C THR A 7 16.22 11.74 -2.76
N GLY A 8 16.27 12.02 -4.07
CA GLY A 8 17.38 11.60 -4.93
C GLY A 8 17.45 10.09 -5.15
N LEU A 9 16.34 9.37 -4.92
CA LEU A 9 16.20 7.97 -5.31
C LEU A 9 16.14 7.85 -6.85
N PRO A 10 16.42 6.64 -7.40
CA PRO A 10 16.45 6.44 -8.85
C PRO A 10 15.15 6.88 -9.54
N GLU A 11 15.27 7.61 -10.65
CA GLU A 11 14.16 8.05 -11.53
C GLU A 11 13.01 8.82 -10.86
N THR A 12 13.22 9.37 -9.65
CA THR A 12 12.18 10.20 -9.00
C THR A 12 12.14 11.62 -9.57
N ARG A 13 11.03 11.96 -10.24
CA ARG A 13 10.80 13.31 -10.80
C ARG A 13 9.90 14.15 -9.91
N THR A 14 8.91 13.50 -9.29
CA THR A 14 7.91 14.14 -8.43
C THR A 14 7.97 13.64 -6.98
N ARG A 15 7.29 14.34 -6.05
CA ARG A 15 7.08 13.85 -4.68
C ARG A 15 6.24 12.57 -4.61
N PHE A 16 5.38 12.32 -5.59
CA PHE A 16 4.69 11.04 -5.71
C PHE A 16 5.67 9.93 -6.09
N ASP A 17 6.60 10.21 -7.00
CA ASP A 17 7.66 9.26 -7.38
C ASP A 17 8.57 8.95 -6.18
N ASP A 18 8.82 9.91 -5.28
CA ASP A 18 9.57 9.66 -4.04
C ASP A 18 8.91 8.61 -3.15
N LEU A 19 7.58 8.67 -2.95
CA LEU A 19 6.83 7.67 -2.17
C LEU A 19 6.89 6.29 -2.82
N LEU A 20 6.74 6.22 -4.14
CA LEU A 20 6.87 4.98 -4.90
C LEU A 20 8.28 4.40 -4.75
N ALA A 21 9.31 5.23 -4.87
CA ALA A 21 10.70 4.77 -4.81
C ALA A 21 11.11 4.29 -3.40
N VAL A 22 10.53 4.83 -2.31
CA VAL A 22 10.72 4.30 -0.95
C VAL A 22 10.32 2.82 -0.87
N HIS A 23 9.18 2.48 -1.46
CA HIS A 23 8.69 1.10 -1.51
C HIS A 23 9.51 0.25 -2.50
N GLN A 24 9.69 0.72 -3.74
CA GLN A 24 10.43 -0.01 -4.78
C GLN A 24 11.83 -0.42 -4.32
N THR A 25 12.56 0.49 -3.67
CA THR A 25 13.95 0.22 -3.23
C THR A 25 14.04 -0.72 -2.03
N GLN A 26 12.92 -0.99 -1.37
CA GLN A 26 12.85 -1.79 -0.14
C GLN A 26 11.93 -3.01 -0.28
N SER A 27 11.36 -3.26 -1.45
CA SER A 27 10.28 -4.25 -1.64
C SER A 27 10.64 -5.68 -1.20
N ALA A 28 11.93 -6.02 -1.16
CA ALA A 28 12.44 -7.32 -0.68
C ALA A 28 12.45 -7.48 0.85
N ASN A 29 12.33 -6.39 1.60
CA ASN A 29 12.41 -6.34 3.06
C ASN A 29 11.21 -5.61 3.69
N VAL A 30 10.09 -5.53 2.95
CA VAL A 30 8.83 -4.99 3.48
C VAL A 30 7.62 -5.87 3.10
N HIS A 31 7.88 -7.13 2.74
CA HIS A 31 6.90 -8.15 2.36
C HIS A 31 7.39 -9.55 2.74
N ASN A 32 6.47 -10.43 3.14
CA ASN A 32 6.78 -11.75 3.69
C ASN A 32 7.70 -11.69 4.92
N ASP A 33 7.60 -10.60 5.69
CA ASP A 33 8.48 -10.30 6.81
C ASP A 33 7.72 -9.60 7.94
N GLY A 34 8.39 -9.42 9.08
CA GLY A 34 7.82 -8.76 10.26
C GLY A 34 7.68 -7.25 10.13
N TRP A 35 8.26 -6.64 9.09
CA TRP A 35 8.16 -5.20 8.84
C TRP A 35 6.96 -4.83 7.99
N PHE A 36 6.35 -5.79 7.28
CA PHE A 36 5.21 -5.60 6.38
C PHE A 36 4.17 -4.60 6.92
N LEU A 37 3.50 -4.89 8.03
CA LEU A 37 2.45 -4.00 8.57
C LEU A 37 2.98 -2.64 9.06
N PRO A 38 4.01 -2.56 9.93
CA PRO A 38 4.49 -1.26 10.41
C PRO A 38 5.12 -0.38 9.33
N PHE A 39 5.82 -0.96 8.35
CA PHE A 39 6.36 -0.20 7.21
C PHE A 39 5.25 0.46 6.40
N HIS A 40 4.20 -0.30 6.06
CA HIS A 40 3.09 0.23 5.27
C HIS A 40 2.28 1.28 6.04
N ARG A 41 2.08 1.12 7.36
CA ARG A 41 1.51 2.17 8.22
C ARG A 41 2.31 3.47 8.12
N LEU A 42 3.64 3.40 8.27
CA LEU A 42 4.49 4.59 8.19
C LEU A 42 4.48 5.21 6.79
N LEU A 43 4.39 4.40 5.73
CA LEU A 43 4.25 4.90 4.36
C LEU A 43 2.93 5.63 4.13
N MET A 44 1.82 5.16 4.72
CA MET A 44 0.54 5.89 4.68
C MET A 44 0.63 7.22 5.44
N HIS A 45 1.27 7.21 6.61
CA HIS A 45 1.53 8.43 7.36
C HIS A 45 2.40 9.42 6.58
N ALA A 46 3.42 8.93 5.85
CA ALA A 46 4.24 9.75 4.97
C ALA A 46 3.40 10.38 3.87
N HIS A 47 2.56 9.60 3.18
CA HIS A 47 1.67 10.12 2.13
C HIS A 47 0.73 11.21 2.65
N GLU A 48 0.04 10.97 3.77
CA GLU A 48 -0.85 11.97 4.37
C GLU A 48 -0.06 13.23 4.79
N THR A 49 1.11 13.07 5.39
CA THR A 49 1.98 14.18 5.80
C THR A 49 2.33 15.08 4.61
N LEU A 50 2.70 14.49 3.46
CA LEU A 50 3.02 15.27 2.26
C LEU A 50 1.78 15.95 1.67
N LEU A 51 0.62 15.27 1.67
CA LEU A 51 -0.63 15.89 1.24
C LEU A 51 -0.94 17.13 2.07
N ARG A 52 -0.81 17.04 3.39
CA ARG A 52 -1.10 18.15 4.32
C ARG A 52 -0.10 19.29 4.21
N THR A 53 1.19 18.96 4.25
CA THR A 53 2.26 19.97 4.38
C THR A 53 2.67 20.60 3.05
N GLU A 54 2.46 19.91 1.92
CA GLU A 54 2.93 20.38 0.61
C GLU A 54 1.82 20.58 -0.42
N CYS A 55 0.66 19.95 -0.23
CA CYS A 55 -0.48 20.08 -1.15
C CYS A 55 -1.68 20.85 -0.55
N GLY A 56 -1.59 21.26 0.72
CA GLY A 56 -2.67 21.99 1.41
C GLY A 56 -3.91 21.15 1.72
N TYR A 57 -3.77 19.81 1.77
CA TYR A 57 -4.88 18.93 2.11
C TYR A 57 -5.28 19.06 3.58
N THR A 58 -6.57 19.28 3.84
CA THR A 58 -7.10 19.44 5.21
C THR A 58 -8.01 18.30 5.65
N GLY A 59 -8.40 17.40 4.74
CA GLY A 59 -9.21 16.22 5.06
C GLY A 59 -8.42 15.14 5.80
N GLY A 60 -9.03 13.98 6.08
CA GLY A 60 -8.34 12.80 6.60
C GLY A 60 -7.93 11.83 5.49
N GLN A 61 -6.89 11.04 5.69
CA GLN A 61 -6.49 9.99 4.75
C GLN A 61 -7.65 9.00 4.50
N PRO A 62 -8.18 8.90 3.27
CA PRO A 62 -9.28 7.99 2.98
C PRO A 62 -8.78 6.54 2.91
N TYR A 63 -9.67 5.60 3.25
CA TYR A 63 -9.50 4.18 2.98
C TYR A 63 -10.60 3.69 2.04
N TRP A 64 -10.34 2.61 1.32
CA TRP A 64 -11.33 1.91 0.50
C TRP A 64 -11.83 0.66 1.25
N ASP A 65 -13.11 0.60 1.61
CA ASP A 65 -13.70 -0.61 2.23
C ASP A 65 -13.88 -1.74 1.21
N GLU A 66 -12.76 -2.30 0.77
CA GLU A 66 -12.70 -3.36 -0.25
C GLU A 66 -13.53 -4.58 0.13
N ALA A 67 -13.68 -4.85 1.42
CA ALA A 67 -14.46 -5.98 1.92
C ALA A 67 -15.94 -5.90 1.56
N HIS A 68 -16.48 -4.68 1.50
CA HIS A 68 -17.86 -4.42 1.11
C HIS A 68 -18.08 -4.64 -0.39
N GLU A 69 -17.02 -4.49 -1.20
CA GLU A 69 -17.08 -4.55 -2.66
C GLU A 69 -16.38 -5.78 -3.25
N ALA A 70 -15.85 -6.67 -2.42
CA ALA A 70 -15.22 -7.91 -2.84
C ALA A 70 -16.17 -8.76 -3.70
N GLY A 71 -15.71 -9.18 -4.87
CA GLY A 71 -16.53 -9.87 -5.89
C GLY A 71 -17.27 -8.93 -6.85
N GLN A 72 -17.18 -7.61 -6.65
CA GLN A 72 -17.87 -6.58 -7.43
C GLN A 72 -17.04 -5.30 -7.62
N PHE A 73 -15.71 -5.37 -7.53
CA PHE A 73 -14.79 -4.24 -7.75
C PHE A 73 -15.10 -3.44 -9.03
N THR A 74 -15.50 -4.08 -10.14
CA THR A 74 -15.86 -3.36 -11.39
C THR A 74 -17.02 -2.38 -11.23
N GLN A 75 -17.78 -2.44 -10.13
CA GLN A 75 -18.91 -1.56 -9.82
C GLN A 75 -18.56 -0.49 -8.77
N SER A 76 -17.35 -0.51 -8.22
CA SER A 76 -16.94 0.44 -7.19
C SER A 76 -16.89 1.87 -7.73
N LEU A 77 -17.40 2.81 -6.94
CA LEU A 77 -17.32 4.24 -7.24
C LEU A 77 -15.88 4.77 -7.18
N VAL A 78 -14.95 4.03 -6.57
CA VAL A 78 -13.52 4.39 -6.59
C VAL A 78 -12.98 4.41 -8.02
N PHE A 79 -13.59 3.66 -8.93
CA PHE A 79 -13.24 3.60 -10.35
C PHE A 79 -14.06 4.56 -11.23
N SER A 80 -14.82 5.49 -10.65
CA SER A 80 -15.56 6.50 -11.41
C SER A 80 -14.63 7.33 -12.30
N ALA A 81 -15.14 7.67 -13.48
CA ALA A 81 -14.44 8.46 -14.49
C ALA A 81 -14.46 9.98 -14.20
N ASP A 82 -15.27 10.42 -13.23
CA ASP A 82 -15.39 11.82 -12.83
C ASP A 82 -14.25 12.25 -11.88
N ASP A 83 -14.33 13.47 -11.37
CA ASP A 83 -13.33 14.06 -10.48
C ASP A 83 -13.37 13.51 -9.04
N THR A 84 -14.29 12.60 -8.73
CA THR A 84 -14.41 11.94 -7.42
C THR A 84 -13.78 10.55 -7.38
N GLY A 85 -13.57 9.94 -8.54
CA GLY A 85 -12.93 8.63 -8.67
C GLY A 85 -11.44 8.68 -9.04
N PHE A 86 -10.88 7.50 -9.31
CA PHE A 86 -9.48 7.29 -9.65
C PHE A 86 -9.28 6.76 -11.08
N GLY A 87 -10.32 6.83 -11.92
CA GLY A 87 -10.34 6.24 -13.26
C GLY A 87 -10.71 4.76 -13.25
N GLY A 88 -11.18 4.25 -14.38
CA GLY A 88 -11.74 2.92 -14.56
C GLY A 88 -10.71 1.82 -14.80
N ASP A 89 -11.19 0.75 -15.47
CA ASP A 89 -10.34 -0.33 -15.96
C ASP A 89 -9.45 0.15 -17.12
N GLY A 90 -8.36 -0.59 -17.35
CA GLY A 90 -7.44 -0.30 -18.42
C GLY A 90 -7.97 -0.72 -19.79
N VAL A 91 -7.71 0.11 -20.81
CA VAL A 91 -8.14 -0.15 -22.20
C VAL A 91 -6.93 -0.47 -23.07
N LEU A 92 -6.95 -1.62 -23.75
CA LEU A 92 -5.99 -1.91 -24.82
C LEU A 92 -6.27 -0.98 -26.01
N LEU A 93 -5.22 -0.37 -26.56
CA LEU A 93 -5.35 0.34 -27.83
C LEU A 93 -5.42 -0.66 -28.99
N ASP A 94 -6.10 -0.29 -30.07
CA ASP A 94 -6.18 -1.10 -31.28
C ASP A 94 -4.77 -1.46 -31.78
N GLY A 95 -4.47 -2.76 -31.77
CA GLY A 95 -3.17 -3.32 -32.19
C GLY A 95 -2.16 -3.57 -31.08
N ASP A 96 -2.44 -3.17 -29.83
CA ASP A 96 -1.60 -3.53 -28.69
C ASP A 96 -1.99 -4.92 -28.16
N LEU A 97 -1.05 -5.86 -28.22
CA LEU A 97 -1.22 -7.22 -27.74
C LEU A 97 -0.59 -7.44 -26.36
N ASP A 98 0.10 -6.43 -25.83
CA ASP A 98 0.75 -6.52 -24.53
C ASP A 98 -0.28 -6.32 -23.41
N PRO A 99 -0.65 -7.37 -22.66
CA PRO A 99 -1.67 -7.28 -21.61
C PRO A 99 -1.26 -6.33 -20.47
N ILE A 100 0.02 -5.95 -20.39
CA ILE A 100 0.54 -4.99 -19.40
C ILE A 100 0.25 -3.54 -19.84
N ARG A 101 -0.12 -3.28 -21.10
CA ARG A 101 -0.29 -1.90 -21.63
C ARG A 101 -1.71 -1.35 -21.58
N LYS A 102 -2.59 -1.96 -20.78
CA LYS A 102 -3.96 -1.47 -20.55
C LYS A 102 -3.97 -0.20 -19.72
N CYS A 103 -3.69 0.95 -20.32
CA CYS A 103 -3.74 2.22 -19.62
C CYS A 103 -5.16 2.58 -19.18
N ILE A 104 -5.31 3.18 -18.00
CA ILE A 104 -6.52 3.93 -17.67
C ILE A 104 -6.66 5.12 -18.64
N ARG A 105 -7.89 5.47 -19.02
CA ARG A 105 -8.18 6.51 -20.04
C ARG A 105 -9.15 7.59 -19.58
N ASP A 106 -9.62 7.49 -18.36
CA ASP A 106 -10.60 8.37 -17.74
C ASP A 106 -10.20 8.68 -16.28
N GLY A 107 -10.97 9.56 -15.65
CA GLY A 107 -10.68 10.05 -14.30
C GLY A 107 -9.46 10.97 -14.22
N PRO A 108 -9.13 11.43 -13.00
CA PRO A 108 -8.10 12.45 -12.77
C PRO A 108 -6.67 12.01 -13.14
N PHE A 109 -6.44 10.70 -13.20
CA PHE A 109 -5.11 10.11 -13.39
C PHE A 109 -4.84 9.60 -14.82
N ALA A 110 -5.79 9.71 -15.75
CA ALA A 110 -5.65 9.24 -17.14
C ALA A 110 -4.40 9.77 -17.88
N SER A 111 -4.03 11.02 -17.57
CA SER A 111 -2.89 11.70 -18.18
C SER A 111 -1.61 11.60 -17.34
N TYR A 112 -1.68 10.99 -16.16
CA TYR A 112 -0.50 10.81 -15.32
C TYR A 112 0.47 9.81 -15.97
N ARG A 113 1.76 10.09 -15.82
CA ARG A 113 2.85 9.25 -16.32
C ARG A 113 3.76 8.91 -15.16
N LEU A 114 3.95 7.61 -14.97
CA LEU A 114 4.89 7.03 -14.01
C LEU A 114 6.28 7.02 -14.63
N HIS A 115 7.29 7.26 -13.80
CA HIS A 115 8.71 7.22 -14.18
C HIS A 115 9.44 6.03 -13.54
N ASN A 116 9.03 5.67 -12.32
CA ASN A 116 9.46 4.47 -11.65
C ASN A 116 8.59 3.28 -12.06
N GLY A 117 9.20 2.10 -12.21
CA GLY A 117 8.53 0.89 -12.66
C GLY A 117 8.43 0.76 -14.20
N PRO A 118 7.78 -0.27 -14.74
CA PRO A 118 7.18 -1.38 -14.01
C PRO A 118 8.23 -2.22 -13.30
N GLY A 119 7.94 -2.62 -12.05
CA GLY A 119 8.91 -3.33 -11.21
C GLY A 119 10.15 -2.46 -10.95
N TYR A 120 11.32 -2.94 -11.36
CA TYR A 120 12.60 -2.19 -11.25
C TYR A 120 13.03 -1.48 -12.53
N SER A 121 12.22 -1.53 -13.61
CA SER A 121 12.67 -1.13 -14.95
C SER A 121 12.83 0.38 -15.13
N ASN A 122 12.07 1.18 -14.37
CA ASN A 122 12.01 2.64 -14.40
C ASN A 122 11.96 3.23 -15.83
N THR A 123 10.91 2.84 -16.54
CA THR A 123 10.57 3.35 -17.88
C THR A 123 9.35 4.25 -17.77
N GLU A 124 9.26 5.31 -18.57
CA GLU A 124 8.06 6.15 -18.58
C GLU A 124 6.84 5.37 -19.12
N HIS A 125 5.76 5.30 -18.36
CA HIS A 125 4.54 4.57 -18.73
C HIS A 125 3.27 5.18 -18.11
N CYS A 126 2.11 4.71 -18.55
CA CYS A 126 0.82 5.06 -17.96
C CYS A 126 0.53 4.17 -16.75
N ILE A 127 -0.39 4.61 -15.88
CA ILE A 127 -1.04 3.70 -14.93
C ILE A 127 -1.90 2.72 -15.73
N ASN A 128 -1.68 1.43 -15.52
CA ASN A 128 -2.43 0.35 -16.15
C ASN A 128 -3.26 -0.42 -15.11
N ARG A 129 -4.43 -0.92 -15.53
CA ARG A 129 -5.32 -1.74 -14.68
C ARG A 129 -5.92 -2.91 -15.45
N ALA A 130 -6.32 -3.94 -14.71
CA ALA A 130 -7.02 -5.11 -15.23
C ALA A 130 -7.96 -5.63 -14.13
N ILE A 131 -9.05 -4.88 -13.90
CA ILE A 131 -9.91 -5.07 -12.72
C ILE A 131 -10.56 -6.46 -12.75
N SER A 132 -10.45 -7.18 -11.64
CA SER A 132 -10.89 -8.57 -11.48
C SER A 132 -11.76 -8.76 -10.24
N ASN A 133 -13.07 -8.87 -10.46
CA ASN A 133 -14.03 -9.25 -9.43
C ASN A 133 -13.64 -10.58 -8.76
N GLN A 134 -13.19 -11.57 -9.54
CA GLN A 134 -12.81 -12.87 -9.00
C GLN A 134 -11.60 -12.77 -8.06
N SER A 135 -10.57 -12.01 -8.45
CA SER A 135 -9.36 -11.82 -7.62
C SER A 135 -9.70 -11.07 -6.33
N SER A 136 -10.59 -10.08 -6.41
CA SER A 136 -11.03 -9.29 -5.25
C SER A 136 -11.74 -10.10 -4.16
N LEU A 137 -12.20 -11.33 -4.43
CA LEU A 137 -12.83 -12.17 -3.39
C LEU A 137 -11.88 -12.50 -2.23
N LEU A 138 -10.55 -12.41 -2.43
CA LEU A 138 -9.57 -12.56 -1.36
C LEU A 138 -9.59 -11.41 -0.33
N SER A 139 -10.17 -10.25 -0.65
CA SER A 139 -10.42 -9.15 0.30
C SER A 139 -11.81 -9.18 0.94
N SER A 140 -12.58 -10.25 0.73
CA SER A 140 -13.91 -10.38 1.33
C SER A 140 -13.92 -10.34 2.86
N ARG A 141 -15.06 -9.91 3.42
CA ARG A 141 -15.27 -9.87 4.87
C ARG A 141 -14.95 -11.19 5.59
N GLY A 142 -15.26 -12.33 4.98
CA GLY A 142 -14.93 -13.64 5.55
C GLY A 142 -13.42 -13.89 5.68
N GLN A 143 -12.62 -13.40 4.74
CA GLN A 143 -11.16 -13.49 4.84
C GLN A 143 -10.61 -12.56 5.91
N ILE A 144 -11.15 -11.34 6.00
CA ILE A 144 -10.78 -10.38 7.04
C ILE A 144 -11.14 -10.94 8.43
N ASP A 145 -12.35 -11.46 8.63
CA ASP A 145 -12.78 -12.04 9.91
C ASP A 145 -11.86 -13.20 10.33
N ASN A 146 -11.42 -14.04 9.37
CA ASN A 146 -10.44 -15.09 9.61
C ASN A 146 -9.08 -14.54 10.07
N CYS A 147 -8.59 -13.45 9.47
CA CYS A 147 -7.33 -12.81 9.89
C CYS A 147 -7.46 -12.07 11.22
N LEU A 148 -8.58 -11.40 11.47
CA LEU A 148 -8.92 -10.78 12.76
C LEU A 148 -9.05 -11.83 13.89
N GLY A 149 -9.23 -13.11 13.55
CA GLY A 149 -9.28 -14.23 14.48
C GLY A 149 -7.92 -14.81 14.88
N LYS A 150 -6.82 -14.37 14.25
CA LYS A 150 -5.48 -14.90 14.56
C LYS A 150 -5.05 -14.53 15.98
N PRO A 151 -4.38 -15.45 16.72
CA PRO A 151 -4.15 -15.27 18.14
C PRO A 151 -3.00 -14.29 18.46
N ASN A 152 -2.00 -14.19 17.59
CA ASN A 152 -0.77 -13.42 17.76
C ASN A 152 -0.34 -12.80 16.41
N PHE A 153 0.62 -11.88 16.45
CA PHE A 153 1.13 -11.17 15.27
C PHE A 153 1.73 -12.14 14.25
N GLN A 154 2.50 -13.14 14.70
CA GLN A 154 3.13 -14.18 13.86
C GLN A 154 2.15 -14.91 12.94
N GLU A 155 0.88 -15.02 13.34
CA GLU A 155 -0.19 -15.62 12.53
C GLU A 155 -1.08 -14.57 11.84
N ALA A 156 -1.18 -13.36 12.39
CA ALA A 156 -2.03 -12.29 11.87
C ALA A 156 -1.44 -11.62 10.62
N TRP A 157 -0.19 -11.16 10.67
CA TRP A 157 0.42 -10.44 9.55
C TRP A 157 0.48 -11.27 8.26
N PRO A 158 0.85 -12.58 8.27
CA PRO A 158 0.89 -13.36 7.03
C PRO A 158 -0.52 -13.62 6.51
N CYS A 159 -1.52 -13.71 7.39
CA CYS A 159 -2.91 -13.87 6.97
C CYS A 159 -3.40 -12.62 6.22
N ILE A 160 -3.13 -11.43 6.78
CA ILE A 160 -3.50 -10.15 6.18
C ILE A 160 -2.80 -9.98 4.83
N GLU A 161 -1.50 -10.27 4.76
CA GLU A 161 -0.71 -10.19 3.52
C GLU A 161 -1.23 -11.16 2.44
N ALA A 162 -1.50 -12.42 2.81
CA ALA A 162 -1.89 -13.46 1.86
C ALA A 162 -3.34 -13.35 1.38
N ASN A 163 -4.22 -12.66 2.12
CA ASN A 163 -5.64 -12.56 1.80
C ASN A 163 -6.05 -11.13 1.44
N PRO A 164 -6.48 -10.23 2.35
CA PRO A 164 -7.02 -8.93 1.94
C PRO A 164 -6.02 -8.07 1.17
N HIS A 165 -4.74 -8.09 1.54
CA HIS A 165 -3.69 -7.39 0.79
C HIS A 165 -3.56 -7.91 -0.64
N LYS A 166 -3.32 -9.22 -0.81
CA LYS A 166 -3.27 -9.84 -2.14
C LYS A 166 -4.55 -9.63 -2.95
N GLY A 167 -5.71 -9.68 -2.29
CA GLY A 167 -7.02 -9.50 -2.92
C GLY A 167 -7.25 -8.09 -3.45
N GLY A 168 -6.87 -7.06 -2.71
CA GLY A 168 -6.96 -5.67 -3.17
C GLY A 168 -6.03 -5.41 -4.36
N HIS A 169 -4.75 -5.78 -4.24
CA HIS A 169 -3.77 -5.68 -5.32
C HIS A 169 -4.20 -6.42 -6.60
N ALA A 170 -4.46 -7.72 -6.51
CA ALA A 170 -4.86 -8.53 -7.67
C ALA A 170 -6.28 -8.23 -8.17
N GLY A 171 -7.12 -7.63 -7.32
CA GLY A 171 -8.46 -7.18 -7.67
C GLY A 171 -8.44 -5.95 -8.58
N VAL A 172 -7.48 -5.04 -8.41
CA VAL A 172 -7.26 -3.91 -9.32
C VAL A 172 -6.46 -4.35 -10.56
N GLY A 173 -5.46 -5.21 -10.38
CA GLY A 173 -4.59 -5.67 -11.47
C GLY A 173 -3.61 -4.60 -11.95
N GLY A 174 -2.85 -4.89 -13.01
CA GLY A 174 -1.96 -3.91 -13.64
C GLY A 174 -0.86 -3.42 -12.69
N GLU A 175 -0.71 -2.10 -12.56
CA GLU A 175 0.31 -1.50 -11.68
C GLU A 175 0.09 -1.90 -10.23
N MET A 176 -1.16 -1.95 -9.76
CA MET A 176 -1.49 -2.41 -8.42
C MET A 176 -1.04 -3.84 -8.14
N ASP A 177 -1.01 -4.74 -9.13
CA ASP A 177 -0.59 -6.14 -8.90
C ASP A 177 0.95 -6.31 -8.94
N ASN A 178 1.70 -5.25 -9.23
CA ASN A 178 3.15 -5.29 -9.22
C ASN A 178 3.70 -5.12 -7.78
N PRO A 179 4.27 -6.16 -7.15
CA PRO A 179 4.68 -6.11 -5.73
C PRO A 179 5.85 -5.16 -5.46
N ILE A 180 6.48 -4.60 -6.50
CA ILE A 180 7.63 -3.69 -6.38
C ILE A 180 7.18 -2.25 -6.59
N SER A 181 6.36 -1.99 -7.62
CA SER A 181 6.00 -0.63 -8.04
C SER A 181 4.53 -0.25 -7.81
N SER A 182 3.72 -1.10 -7.16
CA SER A 182 2.29 -0.85 -6.89
C SER A 182 1.92 0.51 -6.29
N PRO A 183 2.75 1.22 -5.51
CA PRO A 183 2.41 2.60 -5.10
C PRO A 183 2.31 3.61 -6.25
N GLY A 184 2.67 3.21 -7.48
CA GLY A 184 2.43 3.99 -8.69
C GLY A 184 0.95 4.13 -9.06
N ASP A 185 0.10 3.22 -8.62
CA ASP A 185 -1.35 3.44 -8.67
C ASP A 185 -1.80 4.19 -7.40
N PRO A 186 -2.46 5.35 -7.52
CA PRO A 186 -2.92 6.10 -6.35
C PRO A 186 -3.91 5.31 -5.46
N LEU A 187 -4.55 4.25 -5.96
CA LEU A 187 -5.38 3.36 -5.16
C LEU A 187 -4.59 2.59 -4.09
N PHE A 188 -3.27 2.44 -4.26
CA PHE A 188 -2.37 1.85 -3.26
C PHE A 188 -2.59 2.46 -1.87
N TYR A 189 -2.71 3.79 -1.82
CA TYR A 189 -2.81 4.51 -0.56
C TYR A 189 -4.16 4.30 0.12
N LEU A 190 -5.25 4.14 -0.64
CA LEU A 190 -6.56 3.80 -0.07
C LEU A 190 -6.59 2.33 0.40
N HIS A 191 -5.98 1.43 -0.38
CA HIS A 191 -5.85 0.01 -0.07
C HIS A 191 -5.04 -0.21 1.22
N HIS A 192 -3.83 0.35 1.32
CA HIS A 192 -2.98 0.18 2.50
C HIS A 192 -3.50 0.93 3.73
N THR A 193 -4.22 2.04 3.56
CA THR A 193 -4.95 2.66 4.69
C THR A 193 -6.08 1.74 5.20
N PHE A 194 -6.73 0.97 4.32
CA PHE A 194 -7.71 -0.05 4.72
C PHE A 194 -7.06 -1.24 5.42
N LEU A 195 -5.91 -1.71 4.94
CA LEU A 195 -5.15 -2.78 5.62
C LEU A 195 -4.66 -2.35 7.00
N ASP A 196 -4.21 -1.10 7.14
CA ASP A 196 -3.83 -0.56 8.45
C ASP A 196 -5.03 -0.52 9.41
N ARG A 197 -6.22 -0.17 8.91
CA ARG A 197 -7.48 -0.30 9.67
C ARG A 197 -7.75 -1.74 10.10
N VAL A 198 -7.58 -2.72 9.21
CA VAL A 198 -7.76 -4.15 9.54
C VAL A 198 -6.76 -4.58 10.62
N TRP A 199 -5.50 -4.14 10.53
CA TRP A 199 -4.51 -4.43 11.57
C TRP A 199 -4.87 -3.77 12.91
N TRP A 200 -5.27 -2.50 12.90
CA TRP A 200 -5.72 -1.81 14.11
C TRP A 200 -6.92 -2.52 14.76
N GLN A 201 -7.90 -2.96 13.97
CA GLN A 201 -9.03 -3.77 14.47
C GLN A 201 -8.57 -5.08 15.12
N TRP A 202 -7.51 -5.70 14.62
CA TRP A 202 -6.91 -6.87 15.27
C TRP A 202 -6.25 -6.49 16.61
N GLN A 203 -5.55 -5.35 16.68
CA GLN A 203 -4.94 -4.83 17.91
C GLN A 203 -6.02 -4.50 18.97
N GLU A 204 -7.13 -3.85 18.58
CA GLU A 204 -8.22 -3.44 19.48
C GLU A 204 -8.93 -4.59 20.19
N LYS A 205 -8.84 -5.82 19.66
CA LYS A 205 -9.42 -7.00 20.32
C LYS A 205 -8.75 -7.35 21.65
N ASP A 206 -7.49 -6.96 21.83
CA ASP A 206 -6.73 -7.15 23.08
C ASP A 206 -5.54 -6.17 23.10
N LEU A 207 -5.84 -4.90 23.38
CA LEU A 207 -4.84 -3.83 23.35
C LEU A 207 -3.64 -4.13 24.26
N SER A 208 -3.85 -4.79 25.39
CA SER A 208 -2.79 -5.12 26.35
C SER A 208 -1.72 -6.06 25.80
N ASN A 209 -2.11 -7.00 24.93
CA ASN A 209 -1.19 -8.00 24.40
C ASN A 209 -0.83 -7.78 22.93
N ARG A 210 -1.62 -7.02 22.17
CA ARG A 210 -1.51 -6.94 20.71
C ARG A 210 -0.92 -5.65 20.16
N VAL A 211 -0.98 -4.54 20.90
CA VAL A 211 -0.47 -3.26 20.38
C VAL A 211 1.01 -3.39 20.02
N PHE A 212 1.82 -3.95 20.92
CA PHE A 212 3.26 -4.10 20.73
C PHE A 212 3.70 -5.53 20.37
N ASP A 213 2.78 -6.37 19.89
CA ASP A 213 3.11 -7.71 19.40
C ASP A 213 3.82 -7.60 18.04
N ILE A 214 4.99 -8.23 17.92
CA ILE A 214 5.85 -8.20 16.72
C ILE A 214 6.52 -9.56 16.57
N ALA A 215 6.58 -10.05 15.33
CA ALA A 215 7.15 -11.35 14.99
C ALA A 215 7.50 -11.40 13.50
N GLY A 216 8.19 -12.47 13.08
CA GLY A 216 8.75 -12.59 11.74
C GLY A 216 10.20 -12.13 11.67
N TYR A 217 10.77 -12.22 10.47
CA TYR A 217 12.15 -11.79 10.20
C TYR A 217 12.17 -10.39 9.59
N THR A 218 13.34 -9.78 9.49
CA THR A 218 13.53 -8.46 8.85
C THR A 218 13.59 -8.51 7.32
N THR A 219 13.38 -9.69 6.72
CA THR A 219 13.40 -9.89 5.27
C THR A 219 12.55 -11.11 4.89
N GLY A 220 11.97 -11.08 3.69
CA GLY A 220 11.19 -12.18 3.13
C GLY A 220 12.02 -13.29 2.48
N SER A 221 13.35 -13.13 2.40
CA SER A 221 14.26 -14.11 1.78
C SER A 221 15.51 -14.34 2.64
N GLU A 222 16.05 -15.56 2.65
CA GLU A 222 17.16 -15.92 3.54
C GLU A 222 18.40 -15.04 3.26
N PRO A 223 18.80 -14.18 4.21
CA PRO A 223 19.95 -13.32 3.98
C PRO A 223 21.25 -14.11 4.17
N ALA A 224 22.32 -13.70 3.49
CA ALA A 224 23.63 -14.37 3.58
C ALA A 224 24.22 -14.45 5.00
N GLY A 225 23.80 -13.53 5.89
CA GLY A 225 24.20 -13.49 7.30
C GLY A 225 23.32 -14.32 8.25
N GLY A 226 22.29 -15.01 7.74
CA GLY A 226 21.31 -15.72 8.54
C GLY A 226 20.14 -14.85 9.00
N TRP A 227 19.02 -15.50 9.34
CA TRP A 227 17.78 -14.84 9.71
C TRP A 227 17.91 -13.95 10.94
N VAL A 228 17.33 -12.75 10.86
CA VAL A 228 17.26 -11.76 11.96
C VAL A 228 15.79 -11.52 12.27
N LEU A 229 15.40 -11.66 13.54
CA LEU A 229 14.03 -11.41 13.99
C LEU A 229 13.74 -9.91 13.97
N ALA A 230 12.54 -9.55 13.53
CA ALA A 230 12.04 -8.18 13.65
C ALA A 230 11.82 -7.81 15.11
N THR A 231 12.12 -6.58 15.48
CA THR A 231 11.99 -6.05 16.84
C THR A 231 11.34 -4.68 16.86
N LEU A 232 10.82 -4.27 18.02
CA LEU A 232 10.27 -2.91 18.19
C LEU A 232 11.36 -1.82 18.08
N ASP A 233 12.63 -2.18 18.25
CA ASP A 233 13.77 -1.25 18.15
C ASP A 233 14.25 -1.06 16.71
N ASP A 234 13.76 -1.86 15.76
CA ASP A 234 14.13 -1.72 14.35
C ASP A 234 13.67 -0.36 13.82
N GLU A 235 14.57 0.34 13.11
CA GLU A 235 14.30 1.63 12.48
C GLU A 235 13.84 1.43 11.02
N LEU A 236 12.71 2.04 10.67
CA LEU A 236 12.16 2.02 9.33
C LEU A 236 12.67 3.23 8.52
N ASP A 237 13.41 2.96 7.45
CA ASP A 237 14.02 4.00 6.61
C ASP A 237 13.02 4.52 5.56
N MET A 238 12.56 5.75 5.75
CA MET A 238 11.65 6.44 4.82
C MET A 238 12.40 7.21 3.71
N LYS A 239 13.70 6.93 3.53
CA LYS A 239 14.58 7.48 2.47
C LYS A 239 14.49 9.00 2.33
N ARG A 240 14.35 9.72 3.44
CA ARG A 240 14.22 11.19 3.52
C ARG A 240 12.91 11.74 2.95
N VAL A 241 11.88 10.91 2.75
CA VAL A 241 10.52 11.39 2.46
C VAL A 241 9.90 12.06 3.69
N ILE A 242 10.05 11.39 4.84
CA ILE A 242 9.80 11.88 6.20
C ILE A 242 10.95 11.37 7.11
N PRO A 243 11.03 11.80 8.38
CA PRO A 243 11.94 11.19 9.34
C PRO A 243 11.73 9.67 9.46
N ASN A 244 12.80 8.94 9.77
CA ASN A 244 12.73 7.53 10.10
C ASN A 244 12.13 7.37 11.50
N GLU A 245 11.43 6.27 11.72
CA GLU A 245 10.82 5.96 13.01
C GLU A 245 11.11 4.51 13.40
N ARG A 246 11.19 4.25 14.71
CA ARG A 246 11.25 2.87 15.19
C ARG A 246 9.87 2.23 15.13
N ILE A 247 9.84 0.92 14.89
CA ILE A 247 8.58 0.16 14.87
C ILE A 247 7.76 0.42 16.14
N GLY A 248 8.38 0.36 17.32
CA GLY A 248 7.73 0.59 18.61
C GLY A 248 7.04 1.96 18.74
N ASP A 249 7.54 2.99 18.05
CA ASP A 249 7.02 4.36 18.13
C ASP A 249 5.77 4.58 17.24
N ILE A 250 5.42 3.61 16.38
CA ILE A 250 4.29 3.66 15.43
C ILE A 250 3.29 2.49 15.58
N MET A 251 3.51 1.61 16.56
CA MET A 251 2.63 0.47 16.82
C MET A 251 1.22 0.88 17.31
N ASP A 252 1.14 1.99 18.04
CA ASP A 252 -0.11 2.58 18.53
C ASP A 252 -0.51 3.80 17.69
N ILE A 253 -1.64 3.72 16.97
CA ILE A 253 -2.09 4.83 16.11
C ILE A 253 -2.56 6.06 16.90
N ARG A 254 -2.75 5.91 18.22
CA ARG A 254 -3.20 6.98 19.13
C ARG A 254 -2.06 7.55 19.97
N GLY A 255 -0.81 7.15 19.72
CA GLY A 255 0.34 7.50 20.55
C GLY A 255 1.55 8.00 19.76
N GLY A 256 2.34 8.87 20.40
CA GLY A 256 3.67 9.25 19.94
C GLY A 256 3.66 10.00 18.60
N VAL A 257 4.28 9.38 17.60
CA VAL A 257 4.44 9.91 16.23
C VAL A 257 3.09 9.99 15.51
N LEU A 258 2.18 9.08 15.83
CA LEU A 258 0.86 8.97 15.20
C LEU A 258 -0.23 9.57 16.10
N CYS A 259 -1.31 10.02 15.48
CA CYS A 259 -2.48 10.53 16.21
C CYS A 259 -3.73 10.52 15.32
N TYR A 260 -4.36 9.35 15.15
CA TYR A 260 -5.59 9.22 14.39
C TYR A 260 -6.51 8.11 14.92
N GLU A 261 -7.72 8.07 14.38
CA GLU A 261 -8.68 6.98 14.55
C GLU A 261 -9.30 6.61 13.20
N TYR A 262 -9.82 5.40 13.12
CA TYR A 262 -10.65 4.96 12.00
C TYR A 262 -12.13 5.09 12.37
N ILE A 263 -12.90 5.76 11.51
CA ILE A 263 -14.34 5.99 11.67
C ILE A 263 -15.10 5.14 10.65
#